data_AF-A0A8K1C2X3-F1
#
_entry.id   AF-A0A8K1C2X3-F1
#
_cell.length_a   1.000
_cell.length_b   1.000
_cell.length_c   1.000
_cell.angle_alpha   90.00
_cell.angle_beta   90.00
_cell.angle_gamma   90.00
#
_symmetry.space_group_name_H-M   'P 1'
#
loop_
_entity.id
_entity.type
_entity.pdbx_description
1 polymer ?
#
loop_
_entity_poly.entity_id
_entity_poly.type
_entity_poly.pdbx_seq_one_letter_code
_entity_poly.pdbx_strand_id
1 'polypeptide(L)'
;MYGVSTTHGNYEPVRTTTVARLGVYQGARQRAQETKTNDESVVNAMMAVNSGLPSDGGGSPGDSLVPVSSESTSDVVDNLSMFFFSTGISPQHVNNPHLVQLLRRFAPFLSLPSETDLSGQLLDRAFYNVLDKVKREAEASEYKAVLVNSWFNWRGMDSPHHHRQHHQYPSLVYMTSLDDKDLFIEQAPQLASTSSEDYLTEQLASVIYFIGDHATGVVTDNTRENQAMWRRLKKIYPSQFFHGCASHGLRLFVKNIFTPSAVGEDMLFLDSIKEYPFIFLNDLMEACREVVTFFEETFDQSVRDQFNQGLRDEDIPHPHFPPRNEWYGLKGGFESFIAAAPVLRPLVASRSFGEVASPRERQRRMKIHVLVNDTEFVENLRTAVAILTPLEGMMDRIENEPNMPCSEVFYSFAREIPDALNKVEGVYKDQVEYLLYLNQTRFNGMYGDAHGIAYLLDPRFIGDGLAPEVRKNIEDTIFAIPPDNTTHITSSDTHTCARDQHAFATQRTEK
;
A
#
# COMPACT_ATOMS: atom_id res chain seq x y z
N MET A 1 -19.13 18.91 57.30
CA MET A 1 -17.99 19.70 56.80
C MET A 1 -17.07 18.74 56.06
N TYR A 2 -16.91 18.66 54.74
CA TYR A 2 -17.50 19.14 53.48
C TYR A 2 -17.19 17.94 52.53
N GLY A 3 -18.03 17.31 51.71
CA GLY A 3 -19.28 17.70 51.06
C GLY A 3 -19.04 18.08 49.59
N VAL A 4 -18.76 17.13 48.69
CA VAL A 4 -18.76 17.31 47.20
C VAL A 4 -19.13 15.95 46.58
N SER A 5 -20.39 15.66 46.23
CA SER A 5 -21.23 16.12 45.11
C SER A 5 -20.73 15.66 43.72
N THR A 6 -21.49 14.73 43.15
CA THR A 6 -21.48 14.24 41.77
C THR A 6 -21.78 15.35 40.77
N THR A 7 -21.12 15.33 39.61
CA THR A 7 -21.71 15.77 38.34
C THR A 7 -21.25 14.83 37.22
N HIS A 8 -22.22 14.16 36.61
CA HIS A 8 -22.09 13.49 35.32
C HIS A 8 -21.95 14.55 34.24
N GLY A 9 -20.84 14.54 33.52
CA GLY A 9 -20.68 15.33 32.30
C GLY A 9 -21.25 14.56 31.12
N ASN A 10 -22.42 14.98 30.63
CA ASN A 10 -22.89 14.63 29.29
C ASN A 10 -21.87 15.18 28.27
N TYR A 11 -21.23 14.28 27.52
CA TYR A 11 -20.39 14.63 26.38
C TYR A 11 -21.32 15.02 25.22
N GLU A 12 -21.57 16.31 25.04
CA GLU A 12 -22.07 16.83 23.75
C GLU A 12 -20.90 16.90 22.77
N PRO A 13 -20.99 16.35 21.55
CA PRO A 13 -19.96 16.51 20.54
C PRO A 13 -19.93 17.97 20.08
N VAL A 14 -18.82 18.63 20.37
CA VAL A 14 -18.53 20.03 20.01
C VAL A 14 -18.59 20.20 18.49
N ARG A 15 -19.43 21.12 18.04
CA ARG A 15 -19.56 21.63 16.66
C ARG A 15 -18.27 22.29 16.15
N THR A 16 -17.24 21.51 15.84
CA THR A 16 -15.99 21.97 15.22
C THR A 16 -15.72 21.36 13.83
N THR A 17 -16.59 20.46 13.37
CA THR A 17 -16.49 19.66 12.14
C THR A 17 -16.54 20.45 10.83
N THR A 18 -16.96 21.73 10.85
CA THR A 18 -17.06 22.56 9.62
C THR A 18 -15.72 23.18 9.21
N VAL A 19 -14.77 23.35 10.14
CA VAL A 19 -13.53 24.09 9.85
C VAL A 19 -12.44 23.19 9.24
N ALA A 20 -12.41 21.91 9.60
CA ALA A 20 -11.41 20.95 9.06
C ALA A 20 -11.66 20.57 7.59
N ARG A 21 -12.93 20.49 7.15
CA ARG A 21 -13.30 20.19 5.76
C ARG A 21 -12.90 21.27 4.75
N LEU A 22 -12.70 22.51 5.21
CA LEU A 22 -12.23 23.64 4.37
C LEU A 22 -10.73 23.56 4.03
N GLY A 23 -9.91 22.87 4.83
CA GLY A 23 -8.46 22.78 4.62
C GLY A 23 -8.06 21.87 3.44
N VAL A 24 -8.79 20.77 3.25
CA VAL A 24 -8.54 19.80 2.16
C VAL A 24 -8.93 20.39 0.80
N TYR A 25 -10.00 21.17 0.75
CA TYR A 25 -10.44 21.89 -0.45
C TYR A 25 -9.49 23.03 -0.84
N GLN A 26 -8.91 23.73 0.15
CA GLN A 26 -7.91 24.78 -0.09
C GLN A 26 -6.60 24.21 -0.69
N GLY A 27 -6.18 23.00 -0.31
CA GLY A 27 -4.97 22.35 -0.84
C GLY A 27 -5.09 21.90 -2.30
N ALA A 28 -6.28 21.47 -2.74
CA ALA A 28 -6.56 21.19 -4.15
C ALA A 28 -6.63 22.50 -4.97
N ARG A 29 -7.18 23.57 -4.39
CA ARG A 29 -7.23 24.90 -4.98
C ARG A 29 -5.84 25.54 -5.14
N GLN A 30 -4.92 25.26 -4.21
CA GLN A 30 -3.51 25.70 -4.28
C GLN A 30 -2.73 24.94 -5.36
N ARG A 31 -2.94 23.61 -5.51
CA ARG A 31 -2.29 22.81 -6.55
C ARG A 31 -2.79 23.11 -7.97
N ALA A 32 -4.06 23.48 -8.13
CA ALA A 32 -4.59 23.98 -9.41
C ALA A 32 -4.01 25.34 -9.82
N GLN A 33 -3.51 26.14 -8.86
CA GLN A 33 -2.81 27.41 -9.11
C GLN A 33 -1.30 27.22 -9.38
N GLU A 34 -0.70 26.13 -8.93
CA GLU A 34 0.75 25.87 -9.01
C GLU A 34 1.18 25.03 -10.22
N THR A 35 0.26 24.48 -11.02
CA THR A 35 0.57 23.77 -12.27
C THR A 35 0.87 24.74 -13.42
N LYS A 36 1.99 25.46 -13.29
CA LYS A 36 2.81 25.84 -14.44
C LYS A 36 3.94 24.81 -14.51
N THR A 37 4.11 24.20 -15.68
CA THR A 37 5.17 23.24 -16.07
C THR A 37 4.96 21.77 -15.69
N ASN A 38 4.34 21.00 -16.59
CA ASN A 38 4.91 19.82 -17.28
C ASN A 38 3.79 19.01 -17.96
N ASP A 39 3.75 19.07 -19.30
CA ASP A 39 2.55 18.87 -20.13
C ASP A 39 2.52 17.53 -20.91
N GLU A 40 3.33 16.53 -20.52
CA GLU A 40 3.49 15.32 -21.37
C GLU A 40 3.07 13.99 -20.73
N SER A 41 2.87 13.91 -19.41
CA SER A 41 2.53 12.62 -18.75
C SER A 41 1.02 12.33 -18.68
N VAL A 42 0.16 13.34 -18.86
CA VAL A 42 -1.31 13.19 -18.72
C VAL A 42 -1.93 12.50 -19.95
N VAL A 43 -1.30 12.65 -21.12
CA VAL A 43 -1.81 12.09 -22.39
C VAL A 43 -1.77 10.56 -22.42
N ASN A 44 -0.81 9.92 -21.74
CA ASN A 44 -0.67 8.46 -21.75
C ASN A 44 -1.63 7.73 -20.80
N ALA A 45 -2.17 8.41 -19.77
CA ALA A 45 -3.17 7.82 -18.87
C ALA A 45 -4.58 7.78 -19.49
N MET A 46 -4.84 8.55 -20.56
CA MET A 46 -6.15 8.65 -21.21
C MET A 46 -6.57 7.39 -22.01
N MET A 47 -5.67 6.44 -22.24
CA MET A 47 -5.93 5.28 -23.11
C MET A 47 -6.42 4.01 -22.37
N ALA A 48 -6.41 3.98 -21.02
CA ALA A 48 -6.62 2.73 -20.28
C ALA A 48 -7.99 2.57 -19.56
N VAL A 49 -8.83 3.61 -19.49
CA VAL A 49 -10.03 3.63 -18.61
C VAL A 49 -11.35 3.54 -19.39
N ASN A 50 -11.41 2.77 -20.48
CA ASN A 50 -12.68 2.63 -21.21
C ASN A 50 -12.97 1.18 -21.60
N SER A 51 -13.32 0.36 -20.60
CA SER A 51 -13.91 -0.96 -20.77
C SER A 51 -15.19 -1.06 -19.95
N GLY A 52 -16.28 -0.48 -20.45
CA GLY A 52 -17.57 -0.52 -19.75
C GLY A 52 -18.73 0.21 -20.41
N LEU A 53 -18.77 0.33 -21.74
CA LEU A 53 -19.95 0.83 -22.45
C LEU A 53 -20.81 -0.34 -22.96
N PRO A 54 -22.16 -0.23 -22.95
CA PRO A 54 -23.04 -1.29 -23.43
C PRO A 54 -22.87 -1.47 -24.94
N SER A 55 -22.67 -2.71 -25.38
CA SER A 55 -22.75 -3.10 -26.78
C SER A 55 -24.21 -3.18 -27.21
N ASP A 56 -24.66 -2.29 -28.08
CA ASP A 56 -25.93 -2.47 -28.77
C ASP A 56 -25.82 -2.14 -30.26
N GLY A 57 -26.29 -3.09 -31.07
CA GLY A 57 -26.95 -2.88 -32.36
C GLY A 57 -26.16 -2.26 -33.51
N GLY A 58 -25.83 -3.07 -34.52
CA GLY A 58 -25.31 -2.61 -35.81
C GLY A 58 -26.22 -1.60 -36.50
N GLY A 59 -25.66 -0.43 -36.84
CA GLY A 59 -26.26 0.63 -37.65
C GLY A 59 -25.32 1.07 -38.78
N SER A 60 -25.88 1.32 -39.95
CA SER A 60 -25.18 1.66 -41.21
C SER A 60 -24.47 3.03 -41.18
N PRO A 61 -23.48 3.29 -42.07
CA PRO A 61 -22.71 4.53 -42.08
C PRO A 61 -23.53 5.66 -42.71
N GLY A 62 -24.16 6.49 -41.87
CA GLY A 62 -24.97 7.60 -42.38
C GLY A 62 -25.56 8.57 -41.35
N ASP A 63 -25.22 8.48 -40.07
CA ASP A 63 -25.76 9.43 -39.08
C ASP A 63 -24.93 10.72 -39.02
N SER A 64 -25.45 11.74 -39.71
CA SER A 64 -25.07 13.12 -39.49
C SER A 64 -25.25 13.47 -38.01
N LEU A 65 -24.22 13.98 -37.36
CA LEU A 65 -24.28 14.53 -35.99
C LEU A 65 -25.36 15.63 -35.94
N VAL A 66 -26.58 15.27 -35.52
CA VAL A 66 -27.67 16.22 -35.37
C VAL A 66 -27.40 17.06 -34.11
N PRO A 67 -27.50 18.41 -34.16
CA PRO A 67 -27.39 19.24 -32.97
C PRO A 67 -28.44 18.82 -31.94
N VAL A 68 -28.00 18.54 -30.70
CA VAL A 68 -28.86 18.12 -29.59
C VAL A 68 -29.86 19.24 -29.30
N SER A 69 -31.16 18.99 -29.55
CA SER A 69 -32.20 20.01 -29.49
C SER A 69 -33.02 20.00 -28.19
N SER A 70 -32.55 19.38 -27.10
CA SER A 70 -33.36 19.27 -25.87
C SER A 70 -32.62 19.09 -24.55
N GLU A 71 -31.28 19.10 -24.48
CA GLU A 71 -30.61 19.08 -23.17
C GLU A 71 -30.72 20.45 -22.49
N SER A 72 -31.00 20.45 -21.19
CA SER A 72 -31.04 21.71 -20.46
C SER A 72 -29.62 22.29 -20.42
N THR A 73 -29.50 23.61 -20.54
CA THR A 73 -28.20 24.31 -20.41
C THR A 73 -27.46 23.90 -19.13
N SER A 74 -28.20 23.53 -18.07
CA SER A 74 -27.61 23.02 -16.82
C SER A 74 -26.90 21.68 -17.01
N ASP A 75 -27.50 20.73 -17.74
CA ASP A 75 -26.94 19.38 -17.91
C ASP A 75 -25.60 19.41 -18.64
N VAL A 76 -25.48 20.27 -19.66
CA VAL A 76 -24.21 20.44 -20.39
C VAL A 76 -23.13 21.05 -19.48
N VAL A 77 -23.49 22.03 -18.65
CA VAL A 77 -22.56 22.63 -17.67
C VAL A 77 -22.17 21.60 -16.61
N ASP A 78 -23.10 20.79 -16.13
CA ASP A 78 -22.85 19.71 -15.18
C ASP A 78 -21.89 18.66 -15.73
N ASN A 79 -22.12 18.19 -16.96
CA ASN A 79 -21.25 17.22 -17.61
C ASN A 79 -19.86 17.81 -17.90
N LEU A 80 -19.78 19.08 -18.32
CA LEU A 80 -18.51 19.77 -18.49
C LEU A 80 -17.76 19.87 -17.14
N SER A 81 -18.46 20.24 -16.07
CA SER A 81 -17.86 20.34 -14.73
C SER A 81 -17.34 18.98 -14.24
N MET A 82 -18.11 17.92 -14.46
CA MET A 82 -17.72 16.55 -14.14
C MET A 82 -16.53 16.07 -14.99
N PHE A 83 -16.45 16.47 -16.26
CA PHE A 83 -15.29 16.18 -17.10
C PHE A 83 -14.01 16.78 -16.51
N PHE A 84 -14.02 18.07 -16.12
CA PHE A 84 -12.86 18.67 -15.46
C PHE A 84 -12.55 18.03 -14.11
N PHE A 85 -13.56 17.71 -13.31
CA PHE A 85 -13.41 17.05 -12.02
C PHE A 85 -12.76 15.67 -12.15
N SER A 86 -13.30 14.82 -13.02
CA SER A 86 -12.87 13.42 -13.18
C SER A 86 -11.52 13.27 -13.89
N THR A 87 -11.15 14.22 -14.74
CA THR A 87 -9.86 14.19 -15.47
C THR A 87 -8.74 14.93 -14.75
N GLY A 88 -9.05 15.72 -13.71
CA GLY A 88 -8.07 16.56 -13.03
C GLY A 88 -7.45 17.65 -13.91
N ILE A 89 -8.08 17.98 -15.04
CA ILE A 89 -7.62 19.05 -15.94
C ILE A 89 -7.76 20.40 -15.23
N SER A 90 -6.75 21.26 -15.37
CA SER A 90 -6.80 22.61 -14.78
C SER A 90 -7.98 23.42 -15.35
N PRO A 91 -8.79 24.12 -14.51
CA PRO A 91 -9.92 24.93 -14.95
C PRO A 91 -9.59 25.98 -16.02
N GLN A 92 -8.33 26.42 -16.13
CA GLN A 92 -7.88 27.35 -17.17
C GLN A 92 -8.15 26.84 -18.59
N HIS A 93 -8.17 25.52 -18.78
CA HIS A 93 -8.42 24.88 -20.07
C HIS A 93 -9.86 25.04 -20.56
N VAL A 94 -10.79 25.53 -19.73
CA VAL A 94 -12.14 25.91 -20.20
C VAL A 94 -12.07 27.00 -21.27
N ASN A 95 -11.02 27.82 -21.25
CA ASN A 95 -10.76 28.87 -22.23
C ASN A 95 -9.98 28.39 -23.46
N ASN A 96 -9.70 27.07 -23.60
CA ASN A 96 -9.00 26.54 -24.76
C ASN A 96 -9.78 26.90 -26.05
N PRO A 97 -9.14 27.57 -27.04
CA PRO A 97 -9.83 28.04 -28.24
C PRO A 97 -10.53 26.94 -29.04
N HIS A 98 -9.96 25.73 -29.08
CA HIS A 98 -10.54 24.59 -29.80
C HIS A 98 -11.73 23.99 -29.04
N LEU A 99 -11.66 23.87 -27.71
CA LEU A 99 -12.80 23.44 -26.88
C LEU A 99 -13.96 24.43 -26.99
N VAL A 100 -13.67 25.74 -26.92
CA VAL A 100 -14.67 26.80 -27.08
C VAL A 100 -15.32 26.75 -28.46
N GLN A 101 -14.52 26.58 -29.53
CA GLN A 101 -15.05 26.44 -30.89
C GLN A 101 -15.94 25.19 -31.04
N LEU A 102 -15.52 24.07 -30.47
CA LEU A 102 -16.29 22.82 -30.45
C LEU A 102 -17.64 23.03 -29.76
N LEU A 103 -17.65 23.56 -28.53
CA LEU A 103 -18.88 23.76 -27.77
C LEU A 103 -19.79 24.81 -28.43
N ARG A 104 -19.25 25.87 -29.03
CA ARG A 104 -20.06 26.83 -29.81
C ARG A 104 -20.68 26.22 -31.06
N ARG A 105 -20.03 25.20 -31.65
CA ARG A 105 -20.55 24.53 -32.85
C ARG A 105 -21.72 23.60 -32.52
N PHE A 106 -21.64 22.89 -31.40
CA PHE A 106 -22.64 21.89 -31.00
C PHE A 106 -23.71 22.42 -30.03
N ALA A 107 -23.38 23.45 -29.23
CA ALA A 107 -24.26 24.10 -28.27
C ALA A 107 -24.14 25.64 -28.35
N PRO A 108 -24.56 26.27 -29.47
CA PRO A 108 -24.38 27.71 -29.71
C PRO A 108 -25.13 28.61 -28.71
N PHE A 109 -26.15 28.08 -28.03
CA PHE A 109 -26.94 28.77 -27.01
C PHE A 109 -26.32 28.70 -25.61
N LEU A 110 -25.30 27.87 -25.42
CA LEU A 110 -24.63 27.67 -24.13
C LEU A 110 -23.70 28.85 -23.83
N SER A 111 -23.94 29.53 -22.72
CA SER A 111 -22.94 30.41 -22.12
C SER A 111 -21.92 29.54 -21.39
N LEU A 112 -20.70 29.50 -21.91
CA LEU A 112 -19.64 28.70 -21.30
C LEU A 112 -19.27 29.26 -19.91
N PRO A 113 -19.05 28.39 -18.92
CA PRO A 113 -18.60 28.83 -17.61
C PRO A 113 -17.21 29.46 -17.70
N SER A 114 -16.97 30.47 -16.87
CA SER A 114 -15.63 31.03 -16.71
C SER A 114 -14.73 30.08 -15.91
N GLU A 115 -13.42 30.31 -15.97
CA GLU A 115 -12.47 29.64 -15.08
C GLU A 115 -12.85 29.81 -13.60
N THR A 116 -13.40 30.96 -13.21
CA THR A 116 -13.84 31.23 -11.84
C THR A 116 -15.07 30.43 -11.46
N ASP A 117 -16.03 30.29 -12.36
CA ASP A 117 -17.22 29.46 -12.13
C ASP A 117 -16.82 27.99 -11.96
N LEU A 118 -15.92 27.53 -12.84
CA LEU A 118 -15.41 26.17 -12.85
C LEU A 118 -14.58 25.87 -11.59
N SER A 119 -13.62 26.73 -11.25
CA SER A 119 -12.76 26.59 -10.04
C SER A 119 -13.47 26.89 -8.71
N GLY A 120 -14.76 27.24 -8.75
CA GLY A 120 -15.60 27.46 -7.59
C GLY A 120 -16.80 26.53 -7.58
N GLN A 121 -17.99 27.12 -7.71
CA GLN A 121 -19.27 26.45 -7.47
C GLN A 121 -19.47 25.19 -8.33
N LEU A 122 -18.94 25.17 -9.56
CA LEU A 122 -19.18 24.05 -10.48
C LEU A 122 -18.35 22.80 -10.11
N LEU A 123 -17.06 22.97 -9.75
CA LEU A 123 -16.28 21.88 -9.20
C LEU A 123 -16.79 21.47 -7.80
N ASP A 124 -17.24 22.41 -6.97
CA ASP A 124 -17.91 22.10 -5.70
C ASP A 124 -19.12 21.18 -5.94
N ARG A 125 -19.98 21.54 -6.89
CA ARG A 125 -21.17 20.76 -7.24
C ARG A 125 -20.80 19.38 -7.76
N ALA A 126 -19.81 19.29 -8.67
CA ALA A 126 -19.32 18.01 -9.16
C ALA A 126 -18.77 17.13 -8.02
N PHE A 127 -17.97 17.72 -7.12
CA PHE A 127 -17.45 17.06 -5.93
C PHE A 127 -18.58 16.54 -5.03
N TYR A 128 -19.56 17.38 -4.68
CA TYR A 128 -20.67 16.96 -3.81
C TYR A 128 -21.54 15.89 -4.46
N ASN A 129 -21.74 15.93 -5.78
CA ASN A 129 -22.45 14.88 -6.50
C ASN A 129 -21.73 13.53 -6.40
N VAL A 130 -20.39 13.52 -6.54
CA VAL A 130 -19.58 12.31 -6.36
C VAL A 130 -19.58 11.86 -4.90
N LEU A 131 -19.44 12.79 -3.96
CA LEU A 131 -19.47 12.50 -2.52
C LEU A 131 -20.79 11.84 -2.10
N ASP A 132 -21.92 12.35 -2.59
CA ASP A 132 -23.23 11.77 -2.30
C ASP A 132 -23.45 10.42 -2.99
N LYS A 133 -22.78 10.16 -4.12
CA LYS A 133 -22.70 8.81 -4.68
C LYS A 133 -21.89 7.88 -3.76
N VAL A 134 -20.70 8.30 -3.33
CA VAL A 134 -19.84 7.52 -2.41
C VAL A 134 -20.58 7.19 -1.12
N LYS A 135 -21.29 8.14 -0.51
CA LYS A 135 -22.10 7.90 0.69
C LYS A 135 -23.19 6.87 0.45
N ARG A 136 -23.97 7.01 -0.65
CA ARG A 136 -25.04 6.06 -0.96
C ARG A 136 -24.52 4.64 -1.17
N GLU A 137 -23.40 4.50 -1.86
CA GLU A 137 -22.75 3.20 -2.06
C GLU A 137 -22.25 2.60 -0.73
N ALA A 138 -21.60 3.43 0.11
CA ALA A 138 -21.15 3.00 1.43
C ALA A 138 -22.32 2.63 2.36
N GLU A 139 -23.41 3.40 2.37
CA GLU A 139 -24.62 3.15 3.15
C GLU A 139 -25.38 1.90 2.69
N ALA A 140 -25.38 1.61 1.39
CA ALA A 140 -26.02 0.43 0.82
C ALA A 140 -25.26 -0.87 1.14
N SER A 141 -23.96 -0.79 1.46
CA SER A 141 -23.15 -1.96 1.79
C SER A 141 -23.37 -2.41 3.22
N GLU A 142 -23.70 -3.68 3.40
CA GLU A 142 -23.86 -4.32 4.72
C GLU A 142 -22.51 -4.52 5.41
N TYR A 143 -21.46 -4.80 4.64
CA TYR A 143 -20.11 -4.99 5.15
C TYR A 143 -19.16 -4.03 4.44
N LYS A 144 -18.29 -3.38 5.21
CA LYS A 144 -17.27 -2.47 4.68
C LYS A 144 -16.10 -2.35 5.62
N ALA A 145 -14.89 -2.39 5.06
CA ALA A 145 -13.65 -2.24 5.80
C ALA A 145 -12.98 -0.92 5.43
N VAL A 146 -12.42 -0.22 6.41
CA VAL A 146 -11.63 1.00 6.17
C VAL A 146 -10.18 0.61 5.91
N LEU A 147 -9.60 1.12 4.85
CA LEU A 147 -8.19 0.97 4.51
C LEU A 147 -7.51 2.31 4.67
N VAL A 148 -6.41 2.35 5.43
CA VAL A 148 -5.60 3.55 5.61
C VAL A 148 -4.22 3.30 5.02
N ASN A 149 -3.88 4.05 3.97
CA ASN A 149 -2.57 4.02 3.35
C ASN A 149 -1.81 5.31 3.65
N SER A 150 -0.52 5.20 3.93
CA SER A 150 0.38 6.34 4.11
C SER A 150 1.48 6.29 3.05
N TRP A 151 1.70 7.39 2.34
CA TRP A 151 2.86 7.48 1.44
C TRP A 151 3.58 8.81 1.53
N PHE A 152 4.90 8.75 1.33
CA PHE A 152 5.76 9.92 1.22
C PHE A 152 5.85 10.34 -0.25
N ASN A 153 5.72 11.64 -0.51
CA ASN A 153 6.02 12.17 -1.84
C ASN A 153 7.54 12.27 -2.01
N TRP A 154 8.15 11.21 -2.54
CA TRP A 154 9.61 11.07 -2.72
C TRP A 154 10.17 11.92 -3.87
N ARG A 155 9.32 12.60 -4.66
CA ARG A 155 9.75 13.48 -5.76
C ARG A 155 10.47 14.71 -5.20
N GLY A 156 11.78 14.56 -4.97
CA GLY A 156 12.67 15.63 -4.50
C GLY A 156 13.97 15.16 -3.83
N MET A 157 14.11 13.88 -3.47
CA MET A 157 15.30 13.42 -2.71
C MET A 157 16.58 13.23 -3.55
N ASP A 158 16.48 12.92 -4.85
CA ASP A 158 17.67 12.60 -5.67
C ASP A 158 18.29 13.80 -6.41
N SER A 159 17.76 15.02 -6.20
CA SER A 159 18.37 16.22 -6.78
C SER A 159 19.23 16.93 -5.72
N PRO A 160 20.58 16.97 -5.85
CA PRO A 160 21.48 17.61 -4.89
C PRO A 160 21.31 19.14 -4.76
N HIS A 161 20.31 19.73 -5.43
CA HIS A 161 20.01 21.16 -5.45
C HIS A 161 18.62 21.54 -4.93
N HIS A 162 17.78 20.59 -4.50
CA HIS A 162 16.42 20.85 -4.00
C HIS A 162 16.30 20.83 -2.47
N HIS A 163 17.23 21.47 -1.76
CA HIS A 163 17.11 21.79 -0.32
C HIS A 163 16.12 22.92 0.00
N ARG A 164 15.11 23.17 -0.85
CA ARG A 164 14.04 24.13 -0.52
C ARG A 164 12.86 23.39 0.07
N GLN A 165 12.83 23.38 1.41
CA GLN A 165 11.72 23.56 2.37
C GLN A 165 10.24 23.47 1.91
N HIS A 166 9.87 22.75 0.87
CA HIS A 166 8.49 22.30 0.73
C HIS A 166 8.32 21.16 1.73
N HIS A 167 7.56 21.43 2.78
CA HIS A 167 7.20 20.47 3.80
C HIS A 167 6.58 19.21 3.16
N GLN A 168 7.40 18.20 2.89
CA GLN A 168 6.97 16.90 2.37
C GLN A 168 6.42 16.08 3.53
N TYR A 169 5.20 16.42 3.92
CA TYR A 169 4.44 15.64 4.86
C TYR A 169 3.89 14.39 4.16
N PRO A 170 3.99 13.19 4.78
CA PRO A 170 3.30 12.02 4.28
C PRO A 170 1.81 12.33 4.09
N SER A 171 1.18 11.73 3.09
CA SER A 171 -0.27 11.83 2.93
C SER A 171 -0.92 10.57 3.46
N LEU A 172 -1.95 10.74 4.28
CA LEU A 172 -2.86 9.67 4.67
C LEU A 172 -3.99 9.61 3.65
N VAL A 173 -4.26 8.42 3.13
CA VAL A 173 -5.39 8.16 2.26
C VAL A 173 -6.30 7.15 2.91
N TYR A 174 -7.57 7.53 3.00
CA TYR A 174 -8.64 6.73 3.53
C TYR A 174 -9.46 6.20 2.38
N MET A 175 -9.60 4.89 2.33
CA MET A 175 -10.45 4.17 1.40
C MET A 175 -11.40 3.29 2.20
N THR A 176 -12.52 2.93 1.59
CA THR A 176 -13.38 1.87 2.10
C THR A 176 -13.48 0.77 1.06
N SER A 177 -13.28 -0.46 1.48
CA SER A 177 -13.48 -1.65 0.67
C SER A 177 -14.86 -2.20 0.92
N LEU A 178 -15.59 -2.46 -0.16
CA LEU A 178 -16.90 -3.10 -0.21
C LEU A 178 -16.75 -4.48 -0.88
N ASP A 179 -17.84 -5.24 -0.95
CA ASP A 179 -17.81 -6.60 -1.53
C ASP A 179 -17.39 -6.64 -3.01
N ASP A 180 -17.65 -5.57 -3.78
CA ASP A 180 -17.43 -5.53 -5.24
C ASP A 180 -16.47 -4.42 -5.72
N LYS A 181 -16.07 -3.50 -4.83
CA LYS A 181 -15.28 -2.31 -5.20
C LYS A 181 -14.67 -1.61 -4.00
N ASP A 182 -13.66 -0.79 -4.28
CA ASP A 182 -13.09 0.16 -3.33
C ASP A 182 -13.53 1.59 -3.64
N LEU A 183 -13.81 2.38 -2.61
CA LEU A 183 -14.14 3.79 -2.73
C LEU A 183 -13.07 4.63 -2.04
N PHE A 184 -12.57 5.64 -2.75
CA PHE A 184 -11.75 6.68 -2.15
C PHE A 184 -12.63 7.62 -1.30
N ILE A 185 -12.23 7.84 -0.06
CA ILE A 185 -12.97 8.70 0.88
C ILE A 185 -12.30 10.08 0.95
N GLU A 186 -11.05 10.13 1.41
CA GLU A 186 -10.32 11.38 1.55
C GLU A 186 -8.80 11.17 1.58
N GLN A 187 -8.08 12.26 1.31
CA GLN A 187 -6.65 12.37 1.52
C GLN A 187 -6.37 13.52 2.48
N ALA A 188 -5.68 13.23 3.58
CA ALA A 188 -5.29 14.20 4.59
C ALA A 188 -3.76 14.38 4.64
N PRO A 189 -3.24 15.61 4.78
CA PRO A 189 -1.82 15.82 5.02
C PRO A 189 -1.45 15.34 6.44
N GLN A 190 -0.39 14.54 6.57
CA GLN A 190 0.16 14.12 7.85
C GLN A 190 1.26 15.08 8.29
N LEU A 191 0.87 16.17 8.95
CA LEU A 191 1.82 17.11 9.55
C LEU A 191 2.72 16.41 10.58
N ALA A 192 3.95 16.90 10.82
CA ALA A 192 4.87 16.28 11.77
C ALA A 192 4.34 16.24 13.23
N SER A 193 3.35 17.06 13.57
CA SER A 193 2.64 17.05 14.86
C SER A 193 1.42 16.12 14.89
N THR A 194 1.10 15.45 13.78
CA THR A 194 -0.13 14.67 13.58
C THR A 194 0.14 13.16 13.43
N SER A 195 1.33 12.70 13.79
CA SER A 195 1.61 11.27 14.01
C SER A 195 1.33 10.84 15.45
N SER A 196 0.70 11.68 16.27
CA SER A 196 0.29 11.29 17.62
C SER A 196 -0.87 10.31 17.55
N GLU A 197 -0.88 9.35 18.48
CA GLU A 197 -1.97 8.40 18.69
C GLU A 197 -3.33 9.10 18.77
N ASP A 198 -3.40 10.27 19.43
CA ASP A 198 -4.61 11.08 19.58
C ASP A 198 -5.17 11.53 18.23
N TYR A 199 -4.32 12.13 17.40
CA TYR A 199 -4.72 12.64 16.10
C TYR A 199 -5.20 11.52 15.17
N LEU A 200 -4.43 10.42 15.11
CA LEU A 200 -4.79 9.27 14.27
C LEU A 200 -6.14 8.67 14.70
N THR A 201 -6.36 8.57 16.02
CA THR A 201 -7.64 8.12 16.60
C THR A 201 -8.79 9.02 16.19
N GLU A 202 -8.66 10.34 16.34
CA GLU A 202 -9.72 11.30 16.00
C GLU A 202 -10.05 11.28 14.50
N GLN A 203 -9.03 11.27 13.64
CA GLN A 203 -9.21 11.23 12.19
C GLN A 203 -9.90 9.94 11.75
N LEU A 204 -9.41 8.79 12.21
CA LEU A 204 -10.01 7.52 11.82
C LEU A 204 -11.41 7.33 12.39
N ALA A 205 -11.69 7.81 13.61
CA ALA A 205 -13.04 7.83 14.17
C ALA A 205 -14.00 8.68 13.32
N SER A 206 -13.55 9.83 12.81
CA SER A 206 -14.33 10.66 11.86
C SER A 206 -14.63 9.92 10.55
N VAL A 207 -13.67 9.15 10.03
CA VAL A 207 -13.85 8.34 8.82
C VAL A 207 -14.82 7.19 9.06
N ILE A 208 -14.68 6.45 10.17
CA ILE A 208 -15.62 5.40 10.58
C ILE A 208 -17.03 5.98 10.69
N TYR A 209 -17.17 7.13 11.34
CA TYR A 209 -18.46 7.84 11.45
C TYR A 209 -19.03 8.24 10.09
N PHE A 210 -18.18 8.72 9.16
CA PHE A 210 -18.60 9.07 7.80
C PHE A 210 -19.12 7.87 7.01
N ILE A 211 -18.46 6.72 7.15
CA ILE A 211 -18.81 5.49 6.44
C ILE A 211 -20.06 4.83 7.05
N GLY A 212 -20.33 5.09 8.33
CA GLY A 212 -21.54 4.68 9.05
C GLY A 212 -21.37 3.39 9.86
N ASP A 213 -22.46 2.99 10.54
CA ASP A 213 -22.46 1.99 11.62
C ASP A 213 -22.03 0.57 11.20
N HIS A 214 -21.97 0.28 9.90
CA HIS A 214 -21.63 -1.04 9.35
C HIS A 214 -20.13 -1.22 9.00
N ALA A 215 -19.25 -0.32 9.44
CA ALA A 215 -17.81 -0.57 9.32
C ALA A 215 -17.42 -1.81 10.15
N THR A 216 -16.91 -2.84 9.50
CA THR A 216 -16.55 -4.13 10.14
C THR A 216 -15.13 -4.13 10.69
N GLY A 217 -14.24 -3.34 10.10
CA GLY A 217 -12.89 -3.21 10.59
C GLY A 217 -12.04 -2.18 9.86
N VAL A 218 -10.82 -2.03 10.34
CA VAL A 218 -9.82 -1.11 9.81
C VAL A 218 -8.48 -1.82 9.62
N VAL A 219 -7.86 -1.57 8.46
CA VAL A 219 -6.51 -2.02 8.13
C VAL A 219 -5.60 -0.80 7.97
N THR A 220 -4.50 -0.75 8.71
CA THR A 220 -3.49 0.31 8.61
C THR A 220 -2.08 -0.25 8.47
N ASP A 221 -1.08 0.60 8.24
CA ASP A 221 0.31 0.18 8.40
C ASP A 221 0.63 -0.28 9.85
N ASN A 222 1.81 -0.87 10.03
CA ASN A 222 2.23 -1.57 11.25
C ASN A 222 3.10 -0.70 12.16
N THR A 223 2.97 0.63 12.06
CA THR A 223 3.67 1.55 12.96
C THR A 223 3.18 1.41 14.40
N ARG A 224 4.03 1.77 15.38
CA ARG A 224 3.68 1.68 16.81
C ARG A 224 2.52 2.61 17.14
N GLU A 225 2.46 3.75 16.48
CA GLU A 225 1.42 4.77 16.60
C GLU A 225 0.06 4.21 16.15
N ASN A 226 0.01 3.50 15.01
CA ASN A 226 -1.19 2.82 14.55
C ASN A 226 -1.63 1.70 15.49
N GLN A 227 -0.71 0.87 15.98
CA GLN A 227 -1.04 -0.15 16.99
C GLN A 227 -1.59 0.44 18.29
N ALA A 228 -1.10 1.61 18.70
CA ALA A 228 -1.63 2.32 19.86
C ALA A 228 -3.05 2.85 19.58
N MET A 229 -3.25 3.45 18.41
CA MET A 229 -4.57 3.88 17.93
C MET A 229 -5.57 2.71 17.90
N TRP A 230 -5.20 1.51 17.41
CA TRP A 230 -6.07 0.33 17.40
C TRP A 230 -6.60 0.01 18.81
N ARG A 231 -5.72 0.04 19.83
CA ARG A 231 -6.11 -0.22 21.22
C ARG A 231 -7.07 0.80 21.78
N ARG A 232 -7.04 2.06 21.31
CA ARG A 232 -8.00 3.09 21.70
C ARG A 232 -9.31 2.92 20.96
N LEU A 233 -9.26 2.79 19.64
CA LEU A 233 -10.45 2.62 18.82
C LEU A 233 -11.21 1.36 19.15
N LYS A 234 -10.55 0.25 19.50
CA LYS A 234 -11.24 -0.97 19.98
C LYS A 234 -12.07 -0.76 21.25
N LYS A 235 -11.75 0.25 22.07
CA LYS A 235 -12.57 0.63 23.23
C LYS A 235 -13.79 1.46 22.85
N ILE A 236 -13.68 2.26 21.78
CA ILE A 236 -14.74 3.12 21.26
C ILE A 236 -15.68 2.31 20.35
N TYR A 237 -15.11 1.40 19.58
CA TYR A 237 -15.76 0.57 18.57
C TYR A 237 -15.48 -0.92 18.84
N PRO A 238 -16.02 -1.49 19.93
CA PRO A 238 -15.72 -2.87 20.33
C PRO A 238 -16.23 -3.92 19.34
N SER A 239 -17.24 -3.61 18.51
CA SER A 239 -17.73 -4.53 17.48
C SER A 239 -16.85 -4.58 16.23
N GLN A 240 -15.87 -3.66 16.10
CA GLN A 240 -15.02 -3.55 14.92
C GLN A 240 -13.66 -4.23 15.11
N PHE A 241 -13.07 -4.68 14.01
CA PHE A 241 -11.73 -5.25 13.99
C PHE A 241 -10.69 -4.20 13.62
N PHE A 242 -9.52 -4.24 14.27
CA PHE A 242 -8.39 -3.38 13.93
C PHE A 242 -7.17 -4.26 13.77
N HIS A 243 -6.50 -4.14 12.63
CA HIS A 243 -5.31 -4.92 12.38
C HIS A 243 -4.38 -4.25 11.38
N GLY A 244 -3.19 -4.83 11.26
CA GLY A 244 -2.14 -4.35 10.38
C GLY A 244 -2.26 -4.86 8.96
N CYS A 245 -1.65 -4.12 8.04
CA CYS A 245 -1.48 -4.48 6.64
C CYS A 245 -0.44 -5.58 6.50
N ALA A 246 -0.83 -6.71 5.89
CA ALA A 246 0.04 -7.86 5.65
C ALA A 246 1.18 -7.55 4.66
N SER A 247 0.89 -6.82 3.58
CA SER A 247 1.90 -6.35 2.62
C SER A 247 2.99 -5.52 3.32
N HIS A 248 2.59 -4.54 4.15
CA HIS A 248 3.55 -3.77 4.92
C HIS A 248 4.34 -4.64 5.91
N GLY A 249 3.71 -5.67 6.50
CA GLY A 249 4.37 -6.65 7.37
C GLY A 249 5.48 -7.42 6.63
N LEU A 250 5.20 -7.92 5.43
CA LEU A 250 6.17 -8.61 4.58
C LEU A 250 7.28 -7.68 4.10
N ARG A 251 6.96 -6.44 3.74
CA ARG A 251 7.97 -5.43 3.38
C ARG A 251 8.94 -5.20 4.54
N LEU A 252 8.44 -5.07 5.76
CA LEU A 252 9.27 -4.92 6.94
C LEU A 252 10.08 -6.19 7.24
N PHE A 253 9.53 -7.38 6.96
CA PHE A 253 10.26 -8.65 7.02
C PHE A 253 11.48 -8.60 6.10
N VAL A 254 11.29 -8.33 4.80
CA VAL A 254 12.39 -8.21 3.83
C VAL A 254 13.43 -7.18 4.27
N LYS A 255 12.97 -6.00 4.71
CA LYS A 255 13.86 -4.94 5.23
C LYS A 255 14.75 -5.45 6.37
N ASN A 256 14.24 -6.29 7.28
CA ASN A 256 15.04 -6.83 8.38
C ASN A 256 16.01 -7.94 7.98
N ILE A 257 15.79 -8.62 6.86
CA ILE A 257 16.74 -9.62 6.33
C ILE A 257 17.93 -8.96 5.64
N PHE A 258 17.71 -7.82 4.98
CA PHE A 258 18.73 -7.18 4.14
C PHE A 258 19.32 -5.89 4.73
N THR A 259 18.87 -5.44 5.90
CA THR A 259 19.37 -4.21 6.54
C THR A 259 19.59 -4.43 8.04
N PRO A 260 20.86 -4.60 8.49
CA PRO A 260 21.18 -4.82 9.90
C PRO A 260 20.67 -3.69 10.81
N SER A 261 20.79 -2.44 10.36
CA SER A 261 20.36 -1.25 11.12
C SER A 261 18.84 -1.12 11.24
N ALA A 262 18.07 -1.90 10.50
CA ALA A 262 16.61 -1.93 10.60
C ALA A 262 16.11 -2.88 11.69
N VAL A 263 16.99 -3.70 12.27
CA VAL A 263 16.66 -4.56 13.42
C VAL A 263 16.55 -3.66 14.64
N GLY A 264 15.32 -3.48 15.15
CA GLY A 264 15.09 -2.71 16.38
C GLY A 264 15.65 -3.44 17.60
N GLU A 265 15.90 -2.71 18.69
CA GLU A 265 16.34 -3.29 19.97
C GLU A 265 15.41 -4.44 20.44
N ASP A 266 14.11 -4.33 20.16
CA ASP A 266 13.09 -5.34 20.51
C ASP A 266 13.27 -6.69 19.78
N MET A 267 14.03 -6.74 18.68
CA MET A 267 14.26 -7.97 17.89
C MET A 267 15.54 -8.73 18.27
N LEU A 268 16.38 -8.16 19.14
CA LEU A 268 17.61 -8.79 19.64
C LEU A 268 17.34 -9.73 20.84
N PHE A 269 16.07 -10.06 21.11
CA PHE A 269 15.61 -10.79 22.29
C PHE A 269 15.88 -12.30 22.27
N LEU A 270 16.47 -12.84 21.21
CA LEU A 270 16.99 -14.19 21.25
C LEU A 270 18.37 -14.15 21.93
N ASP A 271 18.43 -14.51 23.21
CA ASP A 271 19.69 -14.71 23.97
C ASP A 271 20.69 -15.65 23.24
N SER A 272 20.22 -16.43 22.26
CA SER A 272 21.01 -17.30 21.38
C SER A 272 21.61 -16.60 20.15
N ILE A 273 21.03 -15.49 19.66
CA ILE A 273 21.50 -14.76 18.47
C ILE A 273 22.35 -13.59 18.93
N LYS A 274 23.65 -13.83 19.06
CA LYS A 274 24.62 -12.82 19.51
C LYS A 274 24.93 -11.76 18.45
N GLU A 275 24.76 -12.12 17.17
CA GLU A 275 25.12 -11.29 16.02
C GLU A 275 24.07 -11.43 14.92
N TYR A 276 23.94 -10.40 14.08
CA TYR A 276 23.00 -10.39 12.97
C TYR A 276 23.39 -11.43 11.90
N PRO A 277 22.55 -12.43 11.61
CA PRO A 277 22.99 -13.63 10.88
C PRO A 277 23.02 -13.47 9.34
N PHE A 278 22.51 -12.35 8.82
CA PHE A 278 22.41 -12.05 7.39
C PHE A 278 23.28 -10.86 6.95
N ILE A 279 24.37 -10.57 7.66
CA ILE A 279 25.28 -9.47 7.30
C ILE A 279 25.80 -9.62 5.85
N PHE A 280 26.06 -10.85 5.41
CA PHE A 280 26.51 -11.16 4.06
C PHE A 280 25.49 -10.77 2.98
N LEU A 281 24.18 -10.83 3.26
CA LEU A 281 23.14 -10.41 2.31
C LEU A 281 23.07 -8.88 2.16
N ASN A 282 23.30 -8.15 3.26
CA ASN A 282 23.44 -6.70 3.19
C ASN A 282 24.66 -6.32 2.35
N ASP A 283 25.80 -6.97 2.59
CA ASP A 283 27.03 -6.71 1.83
C ASP A 283 26.86 -7.06 0.35
N LEU A 284 26.18 -8.17 0.05
CA LEU A 284 25.84 -8.58 -1.32
C LEU A 284 24.95 -7.54 -2.01
N MET A 285 23.91 -7.05 -1.34
CA MET A 285 22.99 -6.02 -1.85
C MET A 285 23.74 -4.73 -2.19
N GLU A 286 24.58 -4.24 -1.28
CA GLU A 286 25.39 -3.03 -1.48
C GLU A 286 26.40 -3.21 -2.62
N ALA A 287 26.97 -4.41 -2.74
CA ALA A 287 27.93 -4.71 -3.77
C ALA A 287 27.29 -4.84 -5.16
N CYS A 288 26.08 -5.40 -5.27
CA CYS A 288 25.31 -5.41 -6.52
C CYS A 288 24.98 -3.99 -6.99
N ARG A 289 24.56 -3.10 -6.08
CA ARG A 289 24.36 -1.66 -6.40
C ARG A 289 25.64 -1.03 -6.93
N GLU A 290 26.77 -1.28 -6.27
CA GLU A 290 28.06 -0.73 -6.68
C GLU A 290 28.48 -1.18 -8.08
N VAL A 291 28.17 -2.43 -8.47
CA VAL A 291 28.42 -2.94 -9.82
C VAL A 291 27.54 -2.21 -10.85
N VAL A 292 26.24 -2.07 -10.61
CA VAL A 292 25.33 -1.35 -11.53
C VAL A 292 25.82 0.08 -11.73
N THR A 293 26.04 0.81 -10.62
CA THR A 293 26.51 2.19 -10.66
C THR A 293 27.88 2.31 -11.34
N PHE A 294 28.79 1.34 -11.15
CA PHE A 294 30.07 1.32 -11.86
C PHE A 294 29.89 1.26 -13.39
N PHE A 295 29.05 0.37 -13.91
CA PHE A 295 28.87 0.23 -15.37
C PHE A 295 28.05 1.37 -15.98
N GLU A 296 27.19 2.03 -15.20
CA GLU A 296 26.47 3.22 -15.63
C GLU A 296 27.38 4.46 -15.73
N GLU A 297 28.24 4.66 -14.72
CA GLU A 297 29.07 5.86 -14.54
C GLU A 297 30.49 5.74 -15.10
N THR A 298 30.98 4.54 -15.43
CA THR A 298 32.38 4.36 -15.83
C THR A 298 32.72 5.18 -17.08
N PHE A 299 33.83 5.91 -17.00
CA PHE A 299 34.40 6.63 -18.15
C PHE A 299 35.24 5.73 -19.06
N ASP A 300 35.51 4.49 -18.64
CA ASP A 300 36.19 3.50 -19.46
C ASP A 300 35.21 2.85 -20.45
N GLN A 301 35.08 3.51 -21.60
CA GLN A 301 34.20 3.07 -22.67
C GLN A 301 34.54 1.66 -23.17
N SER A 302 35.81 1.25 -23.12
CA SER A 302 36.23 -0.09 -23.55
C SER A 302 35.64 -1.17 -22.65
N VAL A 303 35.72 -1.00 -21.33
CA VAL A 303 35.13 -1.96 -20.37
C VAL A 303 33.61 -2.01 -20.51
N ARG A 304 32.97 -0.85 -20.71
CA ARG A 304 31.52 -0.77 -20.93
C ARG A 304 31.11 -1.45 -22.23
N ASP A 305 31.83 -1.23 -23.33
CA ASP A 305 31.52 -1.83 -24.63
C ASP A 305 31.72 -3.35 -24.60
N GLN A 306 32.78 -3.84 -23.96
CA GLN A 306 33.00 -5.27 -23.76
C GLN A 306 31.87 -5.91 -22.95
N PHE A 307 31.44 -5.24 -21.88
CA PHE A 307 30.31 -5.72 -21.07
C PHE A 307 29.02 -5.77 -21.89
N ASN A 308 28.67 -4.68 -22.56
CA ASN A 308 27.46 -4.60 -23.37
C ASN A 308 27.48 -5.61 -24.53
N GLN A 309 28.66 -5.85 -25.12
CA GLN A 309 28.81 -6.83 -26.19
C GLN A 309 28.61 -8.25 -25.67
N GLY A 310 29.24 -8.61 -24.54
CA GLY A 310 29.08 -9.94 -23.95
C GLY A 310 27.64 -10.23 -23.55
N LEU A 311 26.91 -9.23 -23.03
CA LEU A 311 25.47 -9.37 -22.75
C LEU A 311 24.65 -9.60 -24.02
N ARG A 312 24.93 -8.87 -25.11
CA ARG A 312 24.24 -9.06 -26.40
C ARG A 312 24.53 -10.42 -27.03
N ASP A 313 25.77 -10.87 -26.94
CA ASP A 313 26.20 -12.15 -27.55
C ASP A 313 25.49 -13.34 -26.90
N GLU A 314 25.18 -13.24 -25.60
CA GLU A 314 24.50 -14.27 -24.80
C GLU A 314 22.98 -14.03 -24.66
N ASP A 315 22.42 -12.99 -25.30
CA ASP A 315 21.00 -12.57 -25.17
C ASP A 315 20.57 -12.33 -23.70
N ILE A 316 21.46 -11.75 -22.90
CA ILE A 316 21.23 -11.45 -21.48
C ILE A 316 20.83 -9.98 -21.32
N PRO A 317 19.70 -9.67 -20.66
CA PRO A 317 19.35 -8.29 -20.31
C PRO A 317 20.41 -7.63 -19.43
N HIS A 318 20.49 -6.30 -19.48
CA HIS A 318 21.36 -5.56 -18.56
C HIS A 318 20.98 -5.85 -17.10
N PRO A 319 21.95 -6.16 -16.22
CA PRO A 319 21.66 -6.32 -14.81
C PRO A 319 21.15 -5.00 -14.26
N HIS A 320 20.11 -5.09 -13.45
CA HIS A 320 19.51 -3.94 -12.78
C HIS A 320 19.49 -4.23 -11.28
N PHE A 321 19.43 -3.18 -10.47
CA PHE A 321 19.24 -3.35 -9.05
C PHE A 321 18.46 -2.18 -8.48
N PRO A 322 17.47 -2.43 -7.60
CA PRO A 322 16.61 -1.35 -7.12
C PRO A 322 17.39 -0.35 -6.25
N PRO A 323 16.97 0.93 -6.27
CA PRO A 323 17.38 1.94 -5.33
C PRO A 323 17.28 1.50 -3.86
N ARG A 324 17.92 2.26 -2.97
CA ARG A 324 17.79 2.01 -1.52
C ARG A 324 16.33 2.16 -1.10
N ASN A 325 15.86 1.25 -0.25
CA ASN A 325 14.49 1.20 0.30
C ASN A 325 13.37 0.77 -0.67
N GLU A 326 13.72 0.37 -1.89
CA GLU A 326 12.82 -0.26 -2.85
C GLU A 326 13.02 -1.78 -2.85
N TRP A 327 12.04 -2.50 -2.30
CA TRP A 327 12.19 -3.92 -1.96
C TRP A 327 11.58 -4.86 -3.02
N TYR A 328 10.54 -4.42 -3.73
CA TYR A 328 9.88 -5.20 -4.79
C TYR A 328 10.82 -5.60 -5.94
N GLY A 329 11.87 -4.82 -6.18
CA GLY A 329 12.84 -5.10 -7.24
C GLY A 329 14.00 -6.01 -6.82
N LEU A 330 14.08 -6.46 -5.56
CA LEU A 330 15.29 -7.14 -5.07
C LEU A 330 15.49 -8.51 -5.71
N LYS A 331 14.45 -9.36 -5.75
CA LYS A 331 14.58 -10.69 -6.36
C LYS A 331 14.95 -10.59 -7.83
N GLY A 332 14.21 -9.79 -8.60
CA GLY A 332 14.53 -9.53 -10.01
C GLY A 332 15.93 -8.96 -10.20
N GLY A 333 16.37 -8.09 -9.29
CA GLY A 333 17.74 -7.58 -9.25
C GLY A 333 18.77 -8.71 -9.09
N PHE A 334 18.62 -9.57 -8.08
CA PHE A 334 19.52 -10.72 -7.88
C PHE A 334 19.47 -11.73 -9.04
N GLU A 335 18.28 -12.03 -9.58
CA GLU A 335 18.11 -12.89 -10.75
C GLU A 335 18.86 -12.32 -11.98
N SER A 336 18.81 -11.00 -12.19
CA SER A 336 19.55 -10.33 -13.27
C SER A 336 21.07 -10.48 -13.12
N PHE A 337 21.59 -10.47 -11.88
CA PHE A 337 23.00 -10.71 -11.61
C PHE A 337 23.41 -12.17 -11.78
N ILE A 338 22.54 -13.12 -11.42
CA ILE A 338 22.75 -14.55 -11.70
C ILE A 338 22.86 -14.76 -13.21
N ALA A 339 21.95 -14.17 -13.99
CA ALA A 339 21.97 -14.24 -15.44
C ALA A 339 23.24 -13.62 -16.04
N ALA A 340 23.67 -12.45 -15.54
CA ALA A 340 24.85 -11.74 -16.04
C ALA A 340 26.21 -12.32 -15.56
N ALA A 341 26.22 -13.23 -14.58
CA ALA A 341 27.44 -13.77 -13.99
C ALA A 341 28.44 -14.39 -14.99
N PRO A 342 28.02 -15.14 -16.04
CA PRO A 342 28.92 -15.70 -17.05
C PRO A 342 29.66 -14.64 -17.87
N VAL A 343 29.09 -13.45 -18.05
CA VAL A 343 29.72 -12.31 -18.75
C VAL A 343 30.56 -11.48 -17.79
N LEU A 344 30.03 -11.21 -16.59
CA LEU A 344 30.69 -10.39 -15.57
C LEU A 344 32.02 -11.00 -15.10
N ARG A 345 32.05 -12.31 -14.81
CA ARG A 345 33.23 -12.99 -14.25
C ARG A 345 34.47 -12.90 -15.14
N PRO A 346 34.43 -13.32 -16.42
CA PRO A 346 35.59 -13.20 -17.32
C PRO A 346 36.03 -11.75 -17.50
N LEU A 347 35.08 -10.81 -17.60
CA LEU A 347 35.37 -9.39 -17.77
C LEU A 347 36.16 -8.83 -16.59
N VAL A 348 35.67 -9.04 -15.36
CA VAL A 348 36.34 -8.52 -14.16
C VAL A 348 37.64 -9.26 -13.85
N ALA A 349 37.78 -10.51 -14.29
CA ALA A 349 39.01 -11.30 -14.16
C ALA A 349 40.09 -10.90 -15.19
N SER A 350 39.73 -10.12 -16.22
CA SER A 350 40.69 -9.65 -17.23
C SER A 350 41.75 -8.73 -16.62
N ARG A 351 42.98 -8.83 -17.10
CA ARG A 351 44.08 -7.94 -16.64
C ARG A 351 43.77 -6.47 -16.90
N SER A 352 43.17 -6.18 -18.06
CA SER A 352 42.73 -4.85 -18.47
C SER A 352 41.74 -4.21 -17.51
N PHE A 353 40.95 -5.01 -16.77
CA PHE A 353 40.03 -4.46 -15.78
C PHE A 353 40.79 -3.79 -14.62
N GLY A 354 41.90 -4.37 -14.14
CA GLY A 354 42.67 -3.84 -13.00
C GLY A 354 43.70 -2.76 -13.34
N GLU A 355 44.06 -2.61 -14.61
CA GLU A 355 45.14 -1.71 -15.09
C GLU A 355 44.64 -0.27 -15.32
N VAL A 356 44.29 0.43 -14.24
CA VAL A 356 43.82 1.83 -14.29
C VAL A 356 44.77 2.77 -13.56
N ALA A 357 45.03 3.95 -14.15
CA ALA A 357 45.93 4.96 -13.60
C ALA A 357 45.39 5.65 -12.32
N SER A 358 44.06 5.83 -12.23
CA SER A 358 43.40 6.48 -11.09
C SER A 358 43.35 5.54 -9.86
N PRO A 359 43.93 5.94 -8.71
CA PRO A 359 43.91 5.11 -7.49
C PRO A 359 42.49 4.81 -7.00
N ARG A 360 41.58 5.79 -7.10
CA ARG A 360 40.17 5.65 -6.68
C ARG A 360 39.44 4.64 -7.55
N GLU A 361 39.64 4.71 -8.85
CA GLU A 361 39.00 3.78 -9.80
C GLU A 361 39.58 2.37 -9.67
N ARG A 362 40.90 2.25 -9.48
CA ARG A 362 41.56 0.97 -9.19
C ARG A 362 41.00 0.31 -7.93
N GLN A 363 40.76 1.08 -6.86
CA GLN A 363 40.15 0.55 -5.64
C GLN A 363 38.71 0.08 -5.88
N ARG A 364 37.92 0.86 -6.64
CA ARG A 364 36.54 0.51 -7.02
C ARG A 364 36.48 -0.80 -7.80
N ARG A 365 37.32 -0.92 -8.84
CA ARG A 365 37.43 -2.14 -9.66
C ARG A 365 37.95 -3.34 -8.88
N MET A 366 38.91 -3.14 -7.97
CA MET A 366 39.39 -4.23 -7.12
C MET A 366 38.27 -4.78 -6.22
N LYS A 367 37.42 -3.92 -5.65
CA LYS A 367 36.25 -4.38 -4.87
C LYS A 367 35.30 -5.23 -5.71
N ILE A 368 34.98 -4.76 -6.92
CA ILE A 368 34.11 -5.50 -7.87
C ILE A 368 34.76 -6.82 -8.28
N HIS A 369 36.07 -6.81 -8.58
CA HIS A 369 36.83 -8.00 -8.94
C HIS A 369 36.80 -9.07 -7.83
N VAL A 370 37.05 -8.66 -6.59
CA VAL A 370 37.03 -9.57 -5.43
C VAL A 370 35.62 -10.15 -5.23
N LEU A 371 34.59 -9.31 -5.28
CA LEU A 371 33.20 -9.73 -5.11
C LEU A 371 32.76 -10.74 -6.18
N VAL A 372 32.86 -10.38 -7.46
CA VAL A 372 32.26 -11.15 -8.56
C VAL A 372 32.99 -12.49 -8.77
N ASN A 373 34.30 -12.52 -8.47
CA ASN A 373 35.11 -13.73 -8.51
C ASN A 373 35.07 -14.53 -7.20
N ASP A 374 34.34 -14.07 -6.18
CA ASP A 374 34.07 -14.90 -5.01
C ASP A 374 33.35 -16.17 -5.45
N THR A 375 33.84 -17.31 -4.96
CA THR A 375 33.27 -18.63 -5.25
C THR A 375 31.82 -18.73 -4.79
N GLU A 376 31.46 -18.03 -3.71
CA GLU A 376 30.13 -18.01 -3.12
C GLU A 376 29.22 -16.96 -3.75
N PHE A 377 29.72 -16.07 -4.62
CA PHE A 377 28.93 -14.95 -5.16
C PHE A 377 27.59 -15.39 -5.76
N VAL A 378 27.62 -16.37 -6.68
CA VAL A 378 26.41 -16.87 -7.35
C VAL A 378 25.53 -17.67 -6.39
N GLU A 379 26.10 -18.41 -5.46
CA GLU A 379 25.32 -19.16 -4.47
C GLU A 379 24.63 -18.22 -3.49
N ASN A 380 25.30 -17.15 -3.04
CA ASN A 380 24.70 -16.12 -2.18
C ASN A 380 23.56 -15.37 -2.90
N LEU A 381 23.69 -15.10 -4.20
CA LEU A 381 22.58 -14.57 -5.02
C LEU A 381 21.39 -15.54 -5.06
N ARG A 382 21.64 -16.83 -5.26
CA ARG A 382 20.58 -17.86 -5.28
C ARG A 382 19.91 -18.01 -3.92
N THR A 383 20.68 -18.00 -2.84
CA THR A 383 20.15 -17.99 -1.47
C THR A 383 19.25 -16.78 -1.24
N ALA A 384 19.66 -15.58 -1.66
CA ALA A 384 18.84 -14.37 -1.55
C ALA A 384 17.52 -14.50 -2.33
N VAL A 385 17.56 -15.00 -3.57
CA VAL A 385 16.37 -15.26 -4.39
C VAL A 385 15.46 -16.30 -3.73
N ALA A 386 16.02 -17.38 -3.19
CA ALA A 386 15.25 -18.45 -2.55
C ALA A 386 14.56 -17.98 -1.26
N ILE A 387 15.17 -17.09 -0.48
CA ILE A 387 14.53 -16.45 0.69
C ILE A 387 13.41 -15.50 0.24
N LEU A 388 13.65 -14.69 -0.80
CA LEU A 388 12.68 -13.70 -1.29
C LEU A 388 11.46 -14.33 -1.97
N THR A 389 11.64 -15.46 -2.65
CA THR A 389 10.59 -16.13 -3.44
C THR A 389 9.27 -16.35 -2.68
N PRO A 390 9.24 -16.99 -1.50
CA PRO A 390 7.98 -17.17 -0.77
C PRO A 390 7.40 -15.85 -0.23
N LEU A 391 8.24 -14.85 0.06
CA LEU A 391 7.80 -13.56 0.58
C LEU A 391 7.15 -12.71 -0.51
N GLU A 392 7.78 -12.63 -1.69
CA GLU A 392 7.22 -11.94 -2.86
C GLU A 392 5.98 -12.65 -3.38
N GLY A 393 5.97 -13.99 -3.42
CA GLY A 393 4.79 -14.75 -3.82
C GLY A 393 3.56 -14.41 -2.96
N MET A 394 3.72 -14.32 -1.64
CA MET A 394 2.62 -13.89 -0.76
C MET A 394 2.26 -12.41 -0.95
N MET A 395 3.25 -11.54 -1.13
CA MET A 395 3.03 -10.10 -1.33
C MET A 395 2.23 -9.84 -2.61
N ASP A 396 2.59 -10.52 -3.70
CA ASP A 396 1.89 -10.45 -4.98
C ASP A 396 0.44 -10.89 -4.84
N ARG A 397 0.16 -11.95 -4.07
CA ARG A 397 -1.22 -12.38 -3.81
C ARG A 397 -2.01 -11.34 -3.02
N ILE A 398 -1.44 -10.82 -1.93
CA ILE A 398 -2.11 -9.80 -1.09
C ILE A 398 -2.45 -8.55 -1.90
N GLU A 399 -1.58 -8.14 -2.82
CA GLU A 399 -1.71 -6.87 -3.52
C GLU A 399 -2.46 -6.97 -4.84
N ASN A 400 -2.37 -8.11 -5.53
CA ASN A 400 -2.87 -8.24 -6.89
C ASN A 400 -3.99 -9.28 -7.06
N GLU A 401 -4.15 -10.26 -6.14
CA GLU A 401 -5.26 -11.20 -6.26
C GLU A 401 -6.57 -10.56 -5.80
N PRO A 402 -7.58 -10.48 -6.68
CA PRO A 402 -8.88 -9.96 -6.29
C PRO A 402 -9.51 -10.89 -5.24
N ASN A 403 -10.07 -10.30 -4.19
CA ASN A 403 -10.81 -11.01 -3.14
C ASN A 403 -9.98 -12.02 -2.32
N MET A 404 -8.67 -11.77 -2.11
CA MET A 404 -7.88 -12.58 -1.20
C MET A 404 -8.49 -12.54 0.22
N PRO A 405 -8.92 -13.68 0.79
CA PRO A 405 -9.58 -13.67 2.09
C PRO A 405 -8.56 -13.52 3.23
N CYS A 406 -8.96 -12.82 4.29
CA CYS A 406 -8.13 -12.55 5.46
C CYS A 406 -7.57 -13.84 6.13
N SER A 407 -8.26 -14.97 5.96
CA SER A 407 -7.82 -16.29 6.44
C SER A 407 -6.50 -16.76 5.82
N GLU A 408 -6.22 -16.40 4.56
CA GLU A 408 -4.96 -16.73 3.88
C GLU A 408 -3.77 -16.04 4.55
N VAL A 409 -3.96 -14.83 5.09
CA VAL A 409 -2.89 -14.11 5.81
C VAL A 409 -2.44 -14.92 7.02
N PHE A 410 -3.38 -15.46 7.82
CA PHE A 410 -3.03 -16.30 8.95
C PHE A 410 -2.34 -17.59 8.47
N TYR A 411 -2.93 -18.28 7.49
CA TYR A 411 -2.39 -19.53 6.95
C TYR A 411 -0.96 -19.36 6.45
N SER A 412 -0.70 -18.33 5.65
CA SER A 412 0.61 -18.13 5.03
C SER A 412 1.69 -17.82 6.07
N PHE A 413 1.39 -17.00 7.09
CA PHE A 413 2.35 -16.72 8.17
C PHE A 413 2.51 -17.88 9.15
N ALA A 414 1.46 -18.67 9.41
CA ALA A 414 1.53 -19.78 10.34
C ALA A 414 2.21 -21.02 9.73
N ARG A 415 2.12 -21.21 8.40
CA ARG A 415 2.51 -22.47 7.75
C ARG A 415 3.30 -22.25 6.46
N GLU A 416 2.74 -21.59 5.45
CA GLU A 416 3.34 -21.55 4.11
C GLU A 416 4.74 -20.92 4.08
N ILE A 417 4.89 -19.74 4.68
CA ILE A 417 6.16 -19.01 4.75
C ILE A 417 7.15 -19.80 5.62
N PRO A 418 6.84 -20.22 6.87
CA PRO A 418 7.71 -21.10 7.65
C PRO A 418 8.16 -22.36 6.91
N ASP A 419 7.24 -23.09 6.27
CA ASP A 419 7.54 -24.33 5.55
C ASP A 419 8.48 -24.08 4.36
N ALA A 420 8.31 -22.96 3.65
CA ALA A 420 9.18 -22.56 2.55
C ALA A 420 10.58 -22.15 3.06
N LEU A 421 10.65 -21.31 4.10
CA LEU A 421 11.91 -20.82 4.65
C LEU A 421 12.76 -21.93 5.27
N ASN A 422 12.15 -22.95 5.89
CA ASN A 422 12.84 -24.14 6.40
C ASN A 422 13.51 -24.99 5.30
N LYS A 423 13.12 -24.81 4.03
CA LYS A 423 13.62 -25.59 2.89
C LYS A 423 14.63 -24.83 2.03
N VAL A 424 14.95 -23.59 2.40
CA VAL A 424 15.89 -22.77 1.64
C VAL A 424 17.29 -23.37 1.75
N GLU A 425 17.87 -23.72 0.60
CA GLU A 425 19.25 -24.19 0.50
C GLU A 425 20.24 -23.06 0.78
N GLY A 426 21.38 -23.37 1.40
CA GLY A 426 22.43 -22.38 1.70
C GLY A 426 22.16 -21.51 2.93
N VAL A 427 21.08 -21.79 3.68
CA VAL A 427 20.76 -21.10 4.94
C VAL A 427 21.06 -22.03 6.12
N TYR A 428 21.83 -21.53 7.09
CA TYR A 428 22.22 -22.26 8.29
C TYR A 428 21.10 -22.31 9.33
N LYS A 429 21.21 -23.21 10.30
CA LYS A 429 20.15 -23.44 11.30
C LYS A 429 19.79 -22.18 12.10
N ASP A 430 20.79 -21.42 12.54
CA ASP A 430 20.63 -20.16 13.26
C ASP A 430 19.97 -19.07 12.40
N GLN A 431 20.30 -19.03 11.11
CA GLN A 431 19.65 -18.16 10.12
C GLN A 431 18.17 -18.54 9.91
N VAL A 432 17.85 -19.84 9.82
CA VAL A 432 16.45 -20.29 9.76
C VAL A 432 15.70 -19.92 11.04
N GLU A 433 16.28 -20.16 12.22
CA GLU A 433 15.70 -19.76 13.50
C GLU A 433 15.40 -18.24 13.55
N TYR A 434 16.32 -17.42 13.04
CA TYR A 434 16.11 -15.98 12.89
C TYR A 434 14.93 -15.65 11.95
N LEU A 435 14.87 -16.29 10.78
CA LEU A 435 13.79 -16.06 9.81
C LEU A 435 12.42 -16.44 10.39
N LEU A 436 12.32 -17.56 11.11
CA LEU A 436 11.07 -17.98 11.74
C LEU A 436 10.66 -17.04 12.89
N TYR A 437 11.63 -16.59 13.69
CA TYR A 437 11.39 -15.58 14.72
C TYR A 437 10.92 -14.25 14.12
N LEU A 438 11.53 -13.83 13.02
CA LEU A 438 11.17 -12.61 12.31
C LEU A 438 9.76 -12.72 11.71
N ASN A 439 9.42 -13.86 11.10
CA ASN A 439 8.07 -14.16 10.63
C ASN A 439 7.04 -14.02 11.76
N GLN A 440 7.29 -14.64 12.91
CA GLN A 440 6.39 -14.55 14.06
C GLN A 440 6.27 -13.13 14.59
N THR A 441 7.39 -12.41 14.69
CA THR A 441 7.43 -11.02 15.16
C THR A 441 6.62 -10.10 14.24
N ARG A 442 6.76 -10.28 12.92
CA ARG A 442 6.01 -9.51 11.93
C ARG A 442 4.53 -9.86 11.92
N PHE A 443 4.19 -11.14 12.02
CA PHE A 443 2.80 -11.57 12.18
C PHE A 443 2.17 -10.97 13.44
N ASN A 444 2.83 -11.06 14.59
CA ASN A 444 2.34 -10.50 15.86
C ASN A 444 2.14 -8.98 15.78
N GLY A 445 3.02 -8.27 15.07
CA GLY A 445 2.92 -6.82 14.90
C GLY A 445 1.74 -6.36 14.04
N MET A 446 1.25 -7.21 13.14
CA MET A 446 0.08 -6.90 12.30
C MET A 446 -1.19 -7.64 12.75
N TYR A 447 -1.06 -8.60 13.66
CA TYR A 447 -2.17 -9.43 14.11
C TYR A 447 -3.26 -8.59 14.76
N GLY A 448 -4.49 -9.00 14.49
CA GLY A 448 -5.71 -8.54 15.13
C GLY A 448 -6.75 -9.65 15.01
N ASP A 449 -7.80 -9.59 15.83
CA ASP A 449 -8.72 -10.72 16.02
C ASP A 449 -9.33 -11.24 14.71
N ALA A 450 -9.53 -10.36 13.73
CA ALA A 450 -10.03 -10.72 12.40
C ALA A 450 -9.21 -11.82 11.71
N HIS A 451 -7.88 -11.82 11.84
CA HIS A 451 -7.03 -12.83 11.21
C HIS A 451 -7.31 -14.24 11.78
N GLY A 452 -7.34 -14.36 13.11
CA GLY A 452 -7.61 -15.64 13.78
C GLY A 452 -9.05 -16.12 13.56
N ILE A 453 -10.02 -15.20 13.64
CA ILE A 453 -11.43 -15.50 13.41
C ILE A 453 -11.64 -15.96 11.96
N ALA A 454 -11.10 -15.22 10.98
CA ALA A 454 -11.20 -15.61 9.57
C ALA A 454 -10.59 -16.99 9.33
N TYR A 455 -9.41 -17.27 9.89
CA TYR A 455 -8.76 -18.58 9.77
C TYR A 455 -9.57 -19.72 10.41
N LEU A 456 -10.20 -19.46 11.55
CA LEU A 456 -11.04 -20.44 12.24
C LEU A 456 -12.35 -20.72 11.47
N LEU A 457 -12.95 -19.69 10.87
CA LEU A 457 -14.24 -19.77 10.18
C LEU A 457 -14.13 -20.18 8.71
N ASP A 458 -12.94 -20.08 8.10
CA ASP A 458 -12.73 -20.52 6.72
C ASP A 458 -12.82 -22.06 6.63
N PRO A 459 -13.75 -22.62 5.83
CA PRO A 459 -13.93 -24.07 5.72
C PRO A 459 -12.71 -24.80 5.13
N ARG A 460 -11.78 -24.09 4.48
CA ARG A 460 -10.54 -24.67 3.97
C ARG A 460 -9.53 -24.96 5.09
N PHE A 461 -9.59 -24.20 6.18
CA PHE A 461 -8.61 -24.26 7.26
C PHE A 461 -9.22 -24.73 8.58
N ILE A 462 -10.37 -24.21 8.99
CA ILE A 462 -11.10 -24.60 10.21
C ILE A 462 -10.19 -24.53 11.46
N GLY A 463 -9.24 -23.58 11.46
CA GLY A 463 -8.24 -23.47 12.53
C GLY A 463 -7.25 -24.64 12.61
N ASP A 464 -6.95 -25.30 11.47
CA ASP A 464 -5.97 -26.39 11.40
C ASP A 464 -4.62 -25.98 12.02
N GLY A 465 -4.04 -26.88 12.82
CA GLY A 465 -2.78 -26.64 13.51
C GLY A 465 -2.81 -25.67 14.70
N LEU A 466 -3.96 -25.05 15.03
CA LEU A 466 -4.04 -24.20 16.22
C LEU A 466 -3.92 -25.03 17.51
N ALA A 467 -3.10 -24.55 18.44
CA ALA A 467 -3.09 -25.08 19.80
C ALA A 467 -4.49 -24.95 20.42
N PRO A 468 -4.96 -25.93 21.22
CA PRO A 468 -6.29 -25.90 21.83
C PRO A 468 -6.61 -24.61 22.57
N GLU A 469 -5.62 -24.04 23.26
CA GLU A 469 -5.74 -22.80 24.03
C GLU A 469 -5.91 -21.59 23.11
N VAL A 470 -5.15 -21.53 22.01
CA VAL A 470 -5.26 -20.45 21.02
C VAL A 470 -6.60 -20.51 20.32
N ARG A 471 -7.02 -21.71 19.90
CA ARG A 471 -8.33 -21.94 19.29
C ARG A 471 -9.45 -21.48 20.21
N LYS A 472 -9.41 -21.92 21.47
CA LYS A 472 -10.40 -21.52 22.48
C LYS A 472 -10.43 -20.00 22.67
N ASN A 473 -9.28 -19.33 22.73
CA ASN A 473 -9.23 -17.87 22.86
C ASN A 473 -9.89 -17.16 21.66
N ILE A 474 -9.72 -17.67 20.44
CA ILE A 474 -10.37 -17.13 19.25
C ILE A 474 -11.89 -17.38 19.32
N GLU A 475 -12.32 -18.59 19.70
CA GLU A 475 -13.73 -18.93 19.92
C GLU A 475 -14.36 -18.00 20.97
N ASP A 476 -13.73 -17.85 22.14
CA ASP A 476 -14.17 -16.95 23.21
C ASP A 476 -14.27 -15.49 22.72
N THR A 477 -13.35 -15.07 21.84
CA THR A 477 -13.39 -13.73 21.22
C THR A 477 -14.61 -13.57 20.33
N ILE A 478 -14.96 -14.57 19.51
CA ILE A 478 -16.17 -14.53 18.66
C ILE A 478 -17.42 -14.29 19.51
N PHE A 479 -17.52 -14.96 20.65
CA PHE A 479 -18.66 -14.82 21.57
C PHE A 479 -18.66 -13.52 22.39
N ALA A 480 -17.51 -12.85 22.49
CA ALA A 480 -17.35 -11.61 23.23
C ALA A 480 -17.51 -10.34 22.36
N ILE A 481 -17.67 -10.49 21.04
CA ILE A 481 -17.87 -9.34 20.13
C ILE A 481 -19.32 -8.85 20.26
N PRO A 482 -19.54 -7.58 20.63
CA PRO A 482 -20.89 -7.04 20.72
C PRO A 482 -21.50 -6.88 19.33
N PRO A 483 -22.83 -7.02 19.20
CA PRO A 483 -23.51 -6.89 17.91
C PRO A 483 -23.42 -5.46 17.34
N ASP A 484 -23.21 -4.47 18.20
CA ASP A 484 -23.01 -3.07 17.84
C ASP A 484 -22.12 -2.36 18.87
N ASN A 485 -21.76 -1.10 18.61
CA ASN A 485 -20.86 -0.31 19.47
C ASN A 485 -21.54 0.27 20.73
N THR A 486 -22.85 0.09 20.89
CA THR A 486 -23.67 0.63 21.98
C THR A 486 -24.14 -0.44 22.97
N THR A 487 -24.13 -1.71 22.56
CA THR A 487 -24.61 -2.85 23.33
C THR A 487 -23.50 -3.39 24.22
N HIS A 488 -23.65 -3.21 25.54
CA HIS A 488 -22.81 -3.91 26.51
C HIS A 488 -23.28 -5.37 26.62
N ILE A 489 -22.45 -6.32 26.19
CA ILE A 489 -22.74 -7.76 26.36
C ILE A 489 -22.81 -8.07 27.84
N THR A 490 -23.96 -8.55 28.30
CA THR A 490 -24.10 -9.11 29.65
C THR A 490 -23.74 -10.60 29.62
N SER A 491 -23.35 -11.17 30.77
CA SER A 491 -23.09 -12.61 30.89
C SER A 491 -24.28 -13.51 30.55
N SER A 492 -25.50 -12.96 30.45
CA SER A 492 -26.71 -13.69 30.04
C SER A 492 -26.81 -13.85 28.52
N ASP A 493 -26.27 -12.88 27.77
CA ASP A 493 -26.37 -12.83 26.31
C ASP A 493 -25.39 -13.84 25.65
N THR A 494 -24.20 -14.01 26.24
CA THR A 494 -23.23 -15.04 25.83
C THR A 494 -23.78 -16.46 25.98
N HIS A 495 -24.53 -16.73 27.06
CA HIS A 495 -25.18 -18.02 27.28
C HIS A 495 -26.31 -18.32 26.29
N THR A 496 -26.99 -17.28 25.81
CA THR A 496 -28.09 -17.41 24.84
C THR A 496 -27.53 -17.68 23.43
N CYS A 497 -26.52 -16.94 23.00
CA CYS A 497 -25.82 -17.17 21.73
C CYS A 497 -25.18 -18.58 21.67
N ALA A 498 -24.54 -19.02 22.76
CA ALA A 498 -23.96 -20.36 22.85
C ALA A 498 -25.03 -21.48 22.75
N ARG A 499 -26.24 -21.25 23.30
CA ARG A 499 -27.38 -22.19 23.18
C ARG A 499 -27.92 -22.27 21.76
N ASP A 500 -28.10 -21.14 21.09
CA ASP A 500 -28.68 -21.09 19.75
C ASP A 500 -27.73 -21.71 18.72
N GLN A 501 -26.42 -21.56 18.89
CA GLN A 501 -25.42 -22.22 18.07
C GLN A 501 -25.23 -23.70 18.39
N HIS A 502 -25.33 -24.13 19.67
CA HIS A 502 -25.37 -25.56 19.99
C HIS A 502 -26.58 -26.21 19.30
N ALA A 503 -27.74 -25.55 19.29
CA ALA A 503 -28.92 -26.03 18.56
C ALA A 503 -28.65 -26.11 17.05
N PHE A 504 -27.97 -25.11 16.46
CA PHE A 504 -27.60 -25.11 15.04
C PHE A 504 -26.57 -26.20 14.68
N ALA A 505 -25.56 -26.42 15.51
CA ALA A 505 -24.55 -27.46 15.33
C ALA A 505 -25.15 -28.87 15.47
N THR A 506 -26.07 -29.06 16.42
CA THR A 506 -26.77 -30.35 16.64
C THR A 506 -27.68 -30.69 15.46
N GLN A 507 -28.34 -29.70 14.86
CA GLN A 507 -29.16 -29.89 13.64
C GLN A 507 -28.32 -30.28 12.41
N ARG A 508 -27.02 -29.99 12.39
CA ARG A 508 -26.11 -30.34 11.29
C ARG A 508 -25.53 -31.75 11.42
N THR A 509 -25.44 -32.29 12.64
CA THR A 509 -25.03 -33.67 12.90
C THR A 509 -26.15 -34.70 12.71
N GLU A 510 -27.41 -34.25 12.57
CA GLU A 510 -28.58 -35.11 12.33
C GLU A 510 -29.04 -35.15 10.86
N LYS A 511 -28.28 -34.53 9.93
CA LYS A 511 -28.39 -34.68 8.48
C LYS A 511 -27.11 -35.27 7.92
#